data_AF-A0A2M7RKS1-F1
#
_entry.id   AF-A0A2M7RKS1-F1
#
_cell.length_a   1.000
_cell.length_b   1.000
_cell.length_c   1.000
_cell.angle_alpha   90.00
_cell.angle_beta   90.00
_cell.angle_gamma   90.00
#
_symmetry.space_group_name_H-M   'P 1'
#
loop_
_entity.id
_entity.type
_entity.pdbx_description
1 polymer ?
#
loop_
_entity_poly.entity_id
_entity_poly.type
_entity_poly.pdbx_seq_one_letter_code
_entity_poly.pdbx_strand_id
1 'polypeptide(L)'
;MDATDFGGFLVLVFRSPELKRNLYAKVIDSETIDEYRAGIKYLIDRGWKIKAIVSDGKGLRQDFYGIPVQMCQFHQQKIITKHLTKNPILEANIELRNISMKLTKTDKESFDGWISDWYEKWGKFLKERTFNLETGKYHFTHRRTRSAFFSLKRNLDYLFTFYDYMELNIPNTNNSIEGYFSYLKRKVNVHNGLRKDRKIKLIFHL
;
A
#
# COMPACT_ATOMS: atom_id res chain seq x y z
N MET A 1 -0.51 -2.69 9.54
CA MET A 1 -1.66 -3.62 9.45
C MET A 1 -1.85 -3.94 7.98
N ASP A 2 -2.27 -5.16 7.67
CA ASP A 2 -2.43 -5.59 6.28
C ASP A 2 -3.30 -6.86 6.23
N ALA A 3 -3.92 -7.14 5.08
CA ALA A 3 -4.73 -8.32 4.85
C ALA A 3 -4.20 -9.12 3.67
N THR A 4 -4.17 -10.45 3.78
CA THR A 4 -3.69 -11.30 2.69
C THR A 4 -4.64 -12.45 2.40
N ASP A 5 -4.80 -12.76 1.11
CA ASP A 5 -5.63 -13.87 0.62
C ASP A 5 -4.85 -15.19 0.61
N PHE A 6 -5.54 -16.25 1.03
CA PHE A 6 -5.07 -17.64 1.08
C PHE A 6 -5.92 -18.59 0.20
N GLY A 7 -6.68 -18.07 -0.77
CA GLY A 7 -7.44 -18.87 -1.72
C GLY A 7 -8.74 -19.40 -1.10
N GLY A 8 -9.63 -18.47 -0.72
CA GLY A 8 -10.95 -18.76 -0.16
C GLY A 8 -11.21 -18.17 1.23
N PHE A 9 -10.25 -17.43 1.78
CA PHE A 9 -10.40 -16.58 2.96
C PHE A 9 -9.27 -15.55 3.06
N LEU A 10 -9.57 -14.43 3.70
CA LEU A 10 -8.61 -13.37 3.99
C LEU A 10 -8.19 -13.44 5.45
N VAL A 11 -6.92 -13.15 5.73
CA VAL A 11 -6.41 -12.99 7.09
C VAL A 11 -5.88 -11.57 7.25
N LEU A 12 -6.51 -10.84 8.18
CA LEU A 12 -6.08 -9.53 8.63
C LEU A 12 -5.08 -9.69 9.77
N VAL A 13 -3.94 -9.01 9.69
CA VAL A 13 -2.88 -9.05 10.70
C VAL A 13 -2.44 -7.65 11.11
N PHE A 14 -2.30 -7.47 12.42
CA PHE A 14 -1.65 -6.34 13.05
C PHE A 14 -0.36 -6.82 13.68
N ARG A 15 0.76 -6.36 13.13
CA ARG A 15 2.10 -6.77 13.54
C ARG A 15 2.89 -5.55 14.00
N SER A 16 3.53 -5.66 15.16
CA SER A 16 4.48 -4.66 15.62
C SER A 16 5.85 -4.93 14.99
N PRO A 17 6.43 -3.98 14.24
CA PRO A 17 7.79 -4.12 13.71
C PRO A 17 8.83 -4.10 14.84
N GLU A 18 8.63 -3.28 15.88
CA GLU A 18 9.51 -3.17 17.05
C GLU A 18 9.60 -4.50 17.82
N LEU A 19 8.44 -5.11 18.12
CA LEU A 19 8.37 -6.36 18.88
C LEU A 19 8.56 -7.61 18.02
N LYS A 20 8.60 -7.46 16.69
CA LYS A 20 8.60 -8.56 15.71
C LYS A 20 7.52 -9.61 15.99
N ARG A 21 6.35 -9.18 16.47
CA ARG A 21 5.24 -10.05 16.89
C ARG A 21 3.91 -9.58 16.34
N ASN A 22 3.03 -10.54 16.05
CA ASN A 22 1.63 -10.26 15.72
C ASN A 22 0.87 -9.95 17.02
N LEU A 23 0.27 -8.77 17.08
CA LEU A 23 -0.53 -8.31 18.21
C LEU A 23 -1.98 -8.78 18.07
N TYR A 24 -2.47 -8.83 16.84
CA TYR A 24 -3.81 -9.26 16.52
C TYR A 24 -3.84 -9.91 15.13
N ALA A 25 -4.63 -10.96 14.97
CA ALA A 25 -4.91 -11.58 13.70
C ALA A 25 -6.37 -12.05 13.69
N LYS A 26 -7.05 -11.94 12.54
CA LYS A 26 -8.46 -12.34 12.39
C LYS A 26 -8.70 -12.84 10.96
N VAL A 27 -9.53 -13.88 10.83
CA VAL A 27 -10.08 -14.29 9.52
C VAL A 27 -11.25 -13.38 9.19
N ILE A 28 -11.24 -12.79 8.00
CA ILE A 28 -12.29 -11.90 7.51
C ILE A 28 -12.80 -12.37 6.15
N ASP A 29 -14.05 -12.03 5.83
CA ASP A 29 -14.65 -12.38 4.53
C ASP A 29 -14.30 -11.34 3.46
N SER A 30 -14.22 -10.07 3.86
CA SER A 30 -13.78 -8.98 3.00
C SER A 30 -12.99 -7.98 3.80
N GLU A 31 -11.99 -7.39 3.14
CA GLU A 31 -11.17 -6.34 3.73
C GLU A 31 -11.95 -5.02 3.70
N THR A 32 -12.45 -4.57 4.86
CA THR A 32 -13.22 -3.32 5.01
C THR A 32 -12.53 -2.38 5.99
N ILE A 33 -12.90 -1.10 5.93
CA ILE A 33 -12.42 -0.10 6.89
C ILE A 33 -12.88 -0.43 8.31
N ASP A 34 -14.07 -1.01 8.46
CA ASP A 34 -14.63 -1.36 9.76
C ASP A 34 -13.86 -2.50 10.43
N GLU A 35 -13.36 -3.48 9.66
CA GLU A 35 -12.46 -4.51 10.17
C GLU A 35 -11.13 -3.92 10.69
N TYR A 36 -10.59 -2.91 10.00
CA TYR A 36 -9.42 -2.18 10.50
C TYR A 36 -9.71 -1.43 11.79
N ARG A 37 -10.83 -0.68 11.85
CA ARG A 37 -11.25 0.05 13.06
C ARG A 37 -11.48 -0.89 14.24
N ALA A 38 -12.14 -2.02 14.00
CA ALA A 38 -12.40 -3.02 15.03
C ALA A 38 -11.09 -3.63 15.57
N GLY A 39 -10.13 -3.94 14.69
CA GLY A 39 -8.81 -4.43 15.11
C GLY A 39 -8.01 -3.40 15.91
N ILE A 40 -8.07 -2.13 15.52
CA ILE A 40 -7.42 -1.03 16.25
C ILE A 40 -8.06 -0.83 17.63
N LYS A 41 -9.39 -0.78 17.68
CA LYS A 41 -10.15 -0.67 18.93
C LYS A 41 -9.82 -1.81 19.88
N TYR A 42 -9.81 -3.05 19.39
CA TYR A 42 -9.43 -4.23 20.18
C TYR A 42 -8.03 -4.12 20.80
N LEU A 43 -7.07 -3.54 20.08
CA LEU A 43 -5.73 -3.31 20.63
C LEU A 43 -5.74 -2.23 21.71
N ILE A 44 -6.43 -1.11 21.47
CA ILE A 44 -6.56 -0.01 22.43
C ILE A 44 -7.24 -0.50 23.73
N ASP A 45 -8.34 -1.25 23.61
CA ASP A 45 -9.10 -1.79 24.76
C ASP A 45 -8.26 -2.76 25.62
N ARG A 46 -7.19 -3.34 25.04
CA ARG A 46 -6.22 -4.20 25.75
C ARG A 46 -5.01 -3.45 26.30
N GLY A 47 -5.04 -2.12 26.27
CA GLY A 47 -3.98 -1.27 26.80
C GLY A 47 -2.81 -1.03 25.85
N TRP A 48 -2.92 -1.38 24.57
CA TRP A 48 -1.86 -1.07 23.60
C TRP A 48 -1.89 0.42 23.24
N LYS A 49 -0.74 1.09 23.38
CA LYS A 49 -0.52 2.44 22.84
C LYS A 49 0.02 2.35 21.41
N ILE A 50 -0.82 2.64 20.43
CA ILE A 50 -0.45 2.61 19.01
C ILE A 50 0.15 3.98 18.65
N LYS A 51 1.43 4.00 18.24
CA LYS A 51 2.12 5.23 17.83
C LYS A 51 1.70 5.69 16.43
N ALA A 52 1.67 4.75 15.49
CA ALA A 52 1.37 5.01 14.09
C ALA A 52 0.89 3.73 13.39
N ILE A 53 0.24 3.89 12.25
CA ILE A 53 -0.27 2.79 11.42
C ILE A 53 0.41 2.84 10.06
N VAL A 54 0.99 1.72 9.62
CA VAL A 54 1.47 1.56 8.23
C VAL A 54 0.54 0.60 7.50
N SER A 55 0.01 1.01 6.34
CA SER A 55 -0.96 0.27 5.51
C SER A 55 -0.56 0.26 4.02
N ASP A 56 -1.15 -0.63 3.24
CA ASP A 56 -0.96 -0.83 1.79
C ASP A 56 -1.71 0.17 0.89
N GLY A 57 -2.54 1.03 1.47
CA GLY A 57 -3.30 2.08 0.78
C GLY A 57 -4.78 2.09 1.11
N LYS A 58 -5.28 1.04 1.76
CA LYS A 58 -6.67 0.99 2.19
C LYS A 58 -6.85 1.66 3.55
N GLY A 59 -7.80 2.60 3.61
CA GLY A 59 -8.09 3.33 4.84
C GLY A 59 -7.15 4.50 5.14
N LEU A 60 -6.28 4.91 4.22
CA LEU A 60 -5.38 6.07 4.42
C LEU A 60 -6.11 7.34 4.87
N ARG A 61 -7.31 7.58 4.32
CA ARG A 61 -8.10 8.80 4.58
C ARG A 61 -9.04 8.68 5.77
N GLN A 62 -8.92 7.62 6.55
CA GLN A 62 -9.81 7.37 7.67
C GLN A 62 -9.17 7.89 8.94
N ASP A 63 -10.00 8.50 9.78
CA ASP A 63 -9.60 8.78 11.14
C ASP A 63 -9.59 7.47 11.94
N PHE A 64 -8.41 7.11 12.43
CA PHE A 64 -8.18 6.01 13.35
C PHE A 64 -7.83 6.57 14.72
N TYR A 65 -8.75 7.30 15.33
CA TYR A 65 -8.61 7.86 16.68
C TYR A 65 -7.42 8.84 16.81
N GLY A 66 -7.18 9.64 15.77
CA GLY A 66 -6.05 10.58 15.72
C GLY A 66 -4.67 9.93 15.54
N ILE A 67 -4.60 8.62 15.31
CA ILE A 67 -3.34 7.92 15.09
C ILE A 67 -2.82 8.25 13.67
N PRO A 68 -1.57 8.69 13.50
CA PRO A 68 -1.01 8.99 12.19
C PRO A 68 -0.93 7.72 11.32
N VAL A 69 -1.37 7.86 10.06
CA VAL A 69 -1.45 6.75 9.09
C VAL A 69 -0.48 7.00 7.96
N GLN A 70 0.38 6.02 7.71
CA GLN A 70 1.35 6.00 6.63
C GLN A 70 0.96 4.99 5.55
N MET A 71 1.05 5.43 4.30
CA MET A 71 1.11 4.57 3.13
C MET A 71 2.48 3.93 3.01
N CYS A 72 2.52 2.61 2.92
CA CYS A 72 3.74 1.86 2.68
C CYS A 72 4.33 2.25 1.31
N GLN A 73 5.54 2.81 1.32
CA GLN A 73 6.21 3.29 0.09
C GLN A 73 6.49 2.15 -0.89
N PHE A 74 6.73 0.94 -0.40
CA PHE A 74 6.90 -0.25 -1.25
C PHE A 74 5.60 -0.63 -1.98
N HIS A 75 4.44 -0.54 -1.31
CA HIS A 75 3.14 -0.75 -1.96
C HIS A 75 2.85 0.33 -3.00
N GLN A 76 3.22 1.58 -2.73
CA GLN A 76 3.15 2.64 -3.73
C GLN A 76 4.03 2.35 -4.96
N GLN A 77 5.27 1.87 -4.76
CA GLN A 77 6.14 1.45 -5.87
C GLN A 77 5.56 0.27 -6.68
N LYS A 78 4.88 -0.67 -6.01
CA LYS A 78 4.13 -1.75 -6.68
C LYS A 78 3.00 -1.18 -7.55
N ILE A 79 2.24 -0.19 -7.05
CA ILE A 79 1.17 0.49 -7.82
C ILE A 79 1.75 1.15 -9.08
N ILE A 80 2.87 1.86 -8.95
CA ILE A 80 3.54 2.48 -10.10
C ILE A 80 4.04 1.43 -11.09
N THR A 81 4.67 0.36 -10.61
CA THR A 81 5.13 -0.72 -11.47
C THR A 81 3.98 -1.43 -12.18
N LYS A 82 2.82 -1.59 -11.54
CA LYS A 82 1.60 -2.14 -12.17
C LYS A 82 1.13 -1.27 -13.34
N HIS A 83 1.15 0.06 -13.17
CA HIS A 83 0.71 0.97 -14.22
C HIS A 83 1.74 1.17 -15.34
N LEU A 84 3.01 1.39 -15.00
CA LEU A 84 4.06 1.74 -15.96
C LEU A 84 4.85 0.54 -16.50
N THR A 85 4.70 -0.64 -15.89
CA THR A 85 5.54 -1.83 -16.07
C THR A 85 6.98 -1.65 -15.54
N LYS A 86 7.77 -2.73 -15.55
CA LYS A 86 9.17 -2.70 -15.10
C LYS A 86 10.10 -2.01 -16.10
N ASN A 87 9.81 -2.15 -17.40
CA ASN A 87 10.60 -1.64 -18.51
C ASN A 87 9.71 -0.78 -19.42
N PRO A 88 9.29 0.42 -18.97
CA PRO A 88 8.53 1.33 -19.80
C PRO A 88 9.34 1.79 -21.02
N ILE A 89 8.66 1.97 -22.15
CA ILE A 89 9.27 2.46 -23.40
C ILE A 89 9.09 3.98 -23.56
N LEU A 90 7.93 4.50 -23.13
CA LEU A 90 7.62 5.94 -23.21
C LEU A 90 8.51 6.73 -22.25
N GLU A 91 9.12 7.82 -22.73
CA GLU A 91 10.00 8.69 -21.94
C GLU A 91 9.32 9.19 -20.66
N ALA A 92 8.09 9.67 -20.76
CA ALA A 92 7.28 10.09 -19.62
C ALA A 92 7.18 9.00 -18.53
N ASN A 93 7.04 7.73 -18.94
CA ASN A 93 6.93 6.60 -18.02
C ASN A 93 8.28 6.19 -17.43
N ILE A 94 9.36 6.29 -18.21
CA ILE A 94 10.73 6.04 -17.74
C ILE A 94 11.08 7.04 -16.64
N GLU A 95 10.86 8.33 -16.89
CA GLU A 95 11.13 9.39 -15.92
C GLU A 95 10.28 9.23 -14.65
N LEU A 96 8.97 9.03 -14.78
CA LEU A 96 8.08 8.87 -13.64
C LEU A 96 8.44 7.63 -12.79
N ARG A 97 8.84 6.54 -13.46
CA ARG A 97 9.32 5.34 -12.78
C ARG A 97 10.61 5.62 -12.01
N ASN A 98 11.57 6.33 -12.61
CA ASN A 98 12.82 6.68 -11.96
C ASN A 98 12.59 7.53 -10.70
N ILE A 99 11.68 8.50 -10.76
CA ILE A 99 11.26 9.28 -9.59
C ILE A 99 10.66 8.35 -8.52
N SER A 100 9.71 7.50 -8.89
CA SER A 100 9.07 6.56 -7.95
C SER A 100 10.06 5.59 -7.28
N MET A 101 11.13 5.18 -7.95
CA MET A 101 12.14 4.29 -7.37
C MET A 101 13.03 4.98 -6.32
N LYS A 102 13.10 6.31 -6.33
CA LYS A 102 13.81 7.11 -5.32
C LYS A 102 12.99 7.36 -4.05
N LEU A 103 11.68 7.07 -4.08
CA LEU A 103 10.73 7.34 -2.98
C LEU A 103 11.21 6.88 -1.60
N THR A 104 11.91 5.74 -1.51
CA THR A 104 12.38 5.18 -0.22
C THR A 104 13.67 5.78 0.31
N LYS A 105 14.30 6.68 -0.46
CA LYS A 105 15.65 7.20 -0.21
C LYS A 105 15.72 8.74 -0.26
N THR A 106 14.58 9.41 -0.13
CA THR A 106 14.46 10.86 -0.30
C THR A 106 13.57 11.47 0.79
N ASP A 107 13.69 12.78 0.97
CA ASP A 107 12.78 13.62 1.75
C ASP A 107 11.53 14.02 0.95
N LYS A 108 10.56 14.59 1.67
CA LYS A 108 9.22 14.95 1.17
C LYS A 108 9.30 16.08 0.15
N GLU A 109 10.10 17.09 0.43
CA GLU A 109 10.27 18.32 -0.36
C GLU A 109 10.88 18.00 -1.72
N SER A 110 11.99 17.26 -1.73
CA SER A 110 12.66 16.82 -2.95
C SER A 110 11.74 15.95 -3.81
N PHE A 111 10.97 15.05 -3.20
CA PHE A 111 10.05 14.20 -3.94
C PHE A 111 8.87 14.97 -4.54
N ASP A 112 8.27 15.89 -3.80
CA ASP A 112 7.18 16.73 -4.33
C ASP A 112 7.68 17.66 -5.43
N GLY A 113 8.89 18.20 -5.30
CA GLY A 113 9.57 18.94 -6.36
C GLY A 113 9.70 18.13 -7.65
N TRP A 114 10.31 16.94 -7.59
CA TRP A 114 10.46 16.08 -8.77
C TRP A 114 9.13 15.69 -9.43
N ILE A 115 8.09 15.42 -8.62
CA ILE A 115 6.75 15.10 -9.13
C ILE A 115 6.12 16.32 -9.80
N SER A 116 6.34 17.51 -9.26
CA SER A 116 5.82 18.76 -9.81
C SER A 116 6.52 19.12 -11.13
N ASP A 117 7.86 19.03 -11.19
CA ASP A 117 8.65 19.25 -12.41
C ASP A 117 8.24 18.26 -13.52
N TRP A 118 8.05 16.99 -13.16
CA TRP A 118 7.57 15.99 -14.10
C TRP A 118 6.17 16.32 -14.64
N TYR A 119 5.27 16.83 -13.78
CA TYR A 119 3.94 17.24 -14.21
C TYR A 119 3.96 18.49 -15.09
N GLU A 120 4.87 19.42 -14.85
CA GLU A 120 5.06 20.58 -15.72
C GLU A 120 5.49 20.14 -17.13
N LYS A 121 6.46 19.23 -17.21
CA LYS A 121 6.95 18.67 -18.49
C LYS A 121 5.87 17.85 -19.21
N TRP A 122 5.19 16.94 -18.52
CA TRP A 122 4.29 15.94 -19.14
C TRP A 122 2.79 16.22 -18.94
N GLY A 123 2.43 17.35 -18.35
CA GLY A 123 1.04 17.67 -18.00
C GLY A 123 0.11 17.79 -19.22
N LYS A 124 0.63 18.31 -20.35
CA LYS A 124 -0.10 18.35 -21.63
C LYS A 124 -0.30 16.95 -22.20
N PHE A 125 0.76 16.13 -22.20
CA PHE A 125 0.70 14.71 -22.59
C PHE A 125 -0.37 13.96 -21.80
N LEU A 126 -0.48 14.15 -20.49
CA LEU A 126 -1.51 13.52 -19.65
C LEU A 126 -2.96 13.96 -19.93
N LYS A 127 -3.15 15.08 -20.64
CA LYS A 127 -4.47 15.63 -20.99
C LYS A 127 -4.92 15.21 -22.39
N GLU A 128 -4.05 14.59 -23.19
CA GLU A 128 -4.39 14.05 -24.51
C GLU A 128 -5.57 13.09 -24.42
N ARG A 129 -6.48 13.20 -25.39
CA ARG A 129 -7.69 12.39 -25.50
C ARG A 129 -7.79 11.76 -26.87
N THR A 130 -8.11 10.48 -26.88
CA THR A 130 -8.43 9.72 -28.09
C THR A 130 -9.94 9.51 -28.16
N PHE A 131 -10.53 9.76 -29.31
CA PHE A 131 -11.93 9.44 -29.58
C PHE A 131 -12.08 7.95 -29.88
N ASN A 132 -12.99 7.26 -29.19
CA ASN A 132 -13.29 5.86 -29.48
C ASN A 132 -14.53 5.80 -30.38
N LEU A 133 -14.33 5.31 -31.60
CA LEU A 133 -15.38 5.23 -32.65
C LEU A 133 -16.51 4.27 -32.28
N GLU A 134 -16.22 3.17 -31.59
CA GLU A 134 -17.21 2.14 -31.22
C GLU A 134 -18.15 2.62 -30.10
N THR A 135 -17.63 3.38 -29.15
CA THR A 135 -18.38 3.84 -27.96
C THR A 135 -18.87 5.29 -28.10
N GLY A 136 -18.42 6.02 -29.13
CA GLY A 136 -18.72 7.43 -29.34
C GLY A 136 -18.19 8.37 -28.25
N LYS A 137 -17.21 7.93 -27.45
CA LYS A 137 -16.72 8.67 -26.26
C LYS A 137 -15.24 8.98 -26.35
N TYR A 138 -14.87 10.17 -25.88
CA TYR A 138 -13.47 10.53 -25.64
C TYR A 138 -12.94 9.84 -24.38
N HIS A 139 -11.69 9.41 -24.45
CA HIS A 139 -10.96 8.93 -23.30
C HIS A 139 -9.52 9.44 -23.29
N PHE A 140 -8.92 9.53 -22.10
CA PHE A 140 -7.51 9.89 -22.00
C PHE A 140 -6.64 8.86 -22.72
N THR A 141 -5.71 9.31 -23.56
CA THR A 141 -4.81 8.45 -24.33
C THR A 141 -3.90 7.66 -23.39
N HIS A 142 -3.27 8.37 -22.44
CA HIS A 142 -2.27 7.80 -21.53
C HIS A 142 -2.86 7.42 -20.17
N ARG A 143 -3.95 6.66 -20.14
CA ARG A 143 -4.68 6.33 -18.90
C ARG A 143 -3.79 5.74 -17.81
N ARG A 144 -2.86 4.84 -18.18
CA ARG A 144 -1.98 4.15 -17.23
C ARG A 144 -0.97 5.12 -16.60
N THR A 145 -0.32 5.95 -17.40
CA THR A 145 0.60 6.99 -16.93
C THR A 145 -0.10 7.98 -16.02
N ARG A 146 -1.30 8.40 -16.43
CA ARG A 146 -2.17 9.26 -15.64
C ARG A 146 -2.49 8.64 -14.29
N SER A 147 -2.94 7.38 -14.25
CA SER A 147 -3.23 6.67 -13.00
C SER A 147 -2.01 6.53 -12.11
N ALA A 148 -0.83 6.26 -12.68
CA ALA A 148 0.42 6.20 -11.94
C ALA A 148 0.72 7.54 -11.26
N PHE A 149 0.78 8.63 -12.03
CA PHE A 149 1.07 9.97 -11.51
C PHE A 149 0.07 10.40 -10.42
N PHE A 150 -1.24 10.31 -10.70
CA PHE A 150 -2.24 10.72 -9.73
C PHE A 150 -2.33 9.80 -8.52
N SER A 151 -1.79 8.58 -8.57
CA SER A 151 -1.64 7.76 -7.36
C SER A 151 -0.56 8.33 -6.42
N LEU A 152 0.56 8.82 -6.96
CA LEU A 152 1.59 9.49 -6.16
C LEU A 152 1.07 10.78 -5.56
N LYS A 153 0.49 11.66 -6.40
CA LYS A 153 0.02 12.97 -5.92
C LYS A 153 -1.08 12.86 -4.86
N ARG A 154 -2.02 11.92 -5.00
CA ARG A 154 -3.10 11.72 -4.02
C ARG A 154 -2.64 11.11 -2.71
N ASN A 155 -1.52 10.39 -2.72
CA ASN A 155 -1.01 9.67 -1.55
C ASN A 155 0.18 10.41 -0.92
N LEU A 156 0.63 11.55 -1.46
CA LEU A 156 1.87 12.22 -1.09
C LEU A 156 1.99 12.43 0.42
N ASP A 157 0.98 13.01 1.06
CA ASP A 157 0.98 13.28 2.51
C ASP A 157 1.09 11.98 3.33
N TYR A 158 0.47 10.91 2.86
CA TYR A 158 0.53 9.60 3.50
C TYR A 158 1.85 8.86 3.25
N LEU A 159 2.58 9.17 2.17
CA LEU A 159 3.87 8.55 1.86
C LEU A 159 5.01 9.08 2.73
N PHE A 160 4.81 10.26 3.31
CA PHE A 160 5.80 10.99 4.11
C PHE A 160 5.32 11.26 5.54
N THR A 161 4.32 10.53 6.03
CA THR A 161 3.90 10.65 7.44
C THR A 161 5.05 10.39 8.42
N PHE A 162 5.99 9.49 8.12
CA PHE A 162 7.19 9.28 8.93
C PHE A 162 8.11 10.52 8.96
N TYR A 163 8.07 11.33 7.91
CA TYR A 163 8.86 12.56 7.80
C TYR A 163 8.21 13.67 8.62
N ASP A 164 6.88 13.75 8.64
CA ASP A 164 6.13 14.71 9.47
C ASP A 164 6.15 14.35 10.97
N TYR A 165 6.41 13.08 11.32
CA TYR A 165 6.45 12.55 12.70
C TYR A 165 7.74 11.74 12.96
N MET A 166 8.91 12.35 12.76
CA MET A 166 10.21 11.66 12.87
C MET A 166 10.45 11.04 14.25
N GLU A 167 9.94 11.67 15.32
CA GLU A 167 10.04 11.22 16.70
C GLU A 167 9.36 9.86 16.95
N LEU A 168 8.37 9.52 16.12
CA LEU A 168 7.65 8.25 16.23
C LEU A 168 8.40 7.08 15.58
N ASN A 169 9.51 7.32 14.87
CA ASN A 169 10.34 6.32 14.20
C ASN A 169 9.52 5.35 13.32
N ILE A 170 8.56 5.91 12.57
CA ILE A 170 7.65 5.12 11.73
C ILE A 170 8.45 4.51 10.57
N PRO A 171 8.42 3.18 10.36
CA PRO A 171 9.09 2.59 9.20
C PRO A 171 8.36 2.97 7.91
N ASN A 172 9.11 3.47 6.92
CA ASN A 172 8.61 3.85 5.60
C ASN A 172 8.08 2.66 4.75
N THR A 173 8.37 1.43 5.17
CA THR A 173 7.91 0.19 4.54
C THR A 173 7.36 -0.79 5.58
N ASN A 174 6.44 -1.67 5.17
CA ASN A 174 5.85 -2.71 6.04
C ASN A 174 6.57 -4.07 5.93
N ASN A 175 7.88 -4.10 5.64
CA ASN A 175 8.64 -5.33 5.36
C ASN A 175 8.45 -6.45 6.40
N SER A 176 8.24 -6.11 7.68
CA SER A 176 7.96 -7.09 8.74
C SER A 176 6.68 -7.89 8.50
N ILE A 177 5.59 -7.27 8.05
CA ILE A 177 4.33 -7.97 7.79
C ILE A 177 4.37 -8.69 6.43
N GLU A 178 4.96 -8.08 5.40
CA GLU A 178 5.18 -8.73 4.08
C GLU A 178 6.04 -9.99 4.20
N GLY A 179 7.09 -9.95 5.00
CA GLY A 179 7.93 -11.11 5.29
C GLY A 179 7.16 -12.21 6.04
N TYR A 180 6.32 -11.82 7.00
CA TYR A 180 5.46 -12.76 7.72
C TYR A 180 4.41 -13.41 6.80
N PHE A 181 3.77 -12.64 5.92
CA PHE A 181 2.84 -13.19 4.92
C PHE A 181 3.52 -14.12 3.93
N SER A 182 4.72 -13.77 3.46
CA SER A 182 5.51 -14.65 2.59
C SER A 182 5.83 -15.98 3.28
N TYR A 183 6.19 -15.92 4.57
CA TYR A 183 6.41 -17.10 5.40
C TYR A 183 5.15 -17.96 5.54
N LEU A 184 4.01 -17.35 5.87
CA LEU A 184 2.73 -18.05 5.99
C LEU A 184 2.30 -18.71 4.68
N LYS A 185 2.35 -17.96 3.56
CA LYS A 185 1.99 -18.47 2.24
C LYS A 185 2.84 -19.66 1.85
N ARG A 186 4.15 -19.61 2.11
CA ARG A 186 5.04 -20.76 1.86
C ARG A 186 4.61 -21.99 2.65
N LYS A 187 4.29 -21.85 3.95
CA LYS A 187 3.83 -22.97 4.78
C LYS A 187 2.48 -23.53 4.33
N VAL A 188 1.51 -22.66 4.02
CA VAL A 188 0.20 -23.09 3.50
C VAL A 188 0.35 -23.77 2.15
N ASN A 189 1.26 -23.28 1.30
CA ASN A 189 1.51 -23.85 -0.03
C ASN A 189 2.08 -25.27 0.02
N VAL A 190 2.94 -25.58 1.00
CA VAL A 190 3.42 -26.96 1.24
C VAL A 190 2.24 -27.90 1.55
N HIS A 191 1.16 -27.37 2.11
CA HIS A 191 -0.03 -28.11 2.51
C HIS A 191 -1.28 -27.70 1.72
N ASN A 192 -1.13 -27.52 0.40
CA ASN A 192 -2.19 -27.01 -0.49
C ASN A 192 -3.51 -27.80 -0.41
N GLY A 193 -3.44 -29.12 -0.19
CA GLY A 193 -4.61 -30.00 -0.05
C GLY A 193 -5.37 -29.91 1.28
N LEU A 194 -4.89 -29.12 2.25
CA LEU A 194 -5.60 -28.95 3.52
C LEU A 194 -6.96 -28.25 3.32
N ARG A 195 -7.95 -28.74 4.06
CA ARG A 195 -9.24 -28.06 4.21
C ARG A 195 -9.05 -26.68 4.86
N LYS A 196 -9.98 -25.76 4.58
CA LYS A 196 -9.94 -24.36 5.04
C LYS A 196 -9.73 -24.24 6.55
N ASP A 197 -10.45 -25.02 7.35
CA ASP A 197 -10.34 -25.04 8.82
C ASP A 197 -8.94 -25.42 9.29
N ARG A 198 -8.29 -26.38 8.63
CA ARG A 198 -6.92 -26.81 8.95
C ARG A 198 -5.88 -25.78 8.52
N LYS A 199 -6.09 -25.11 7.39
CA LYS A 199 -5.24 -23.98 6.96
C LYS A 199 -5.31 -22.82 7.95
N ILE A 200 -6.51 -22.49 8.44
CA ILE A 200 -6.70 -21.47 9.47
C ILE A 200 -5.97 -21.88 10.74
N LYS A 201 -6.18 -23.10 11.26
CA LYS A 201 -5.46 -23.58 12.45
C LYS A 201 -3.94 -23.49 12.29
N LEU A 202 -3.41 -23.87 11.13
CA LEU A 202 -1.99 -23.74 10.83
C LEU A 202 -1.52 -22.28 10.92
N ILE A 203 -2.25 -21.32 10.34
CA ILE A 203 -1.89 -19.90 10.36
C ILE A 203 -1.87 -19.34 11.80
N PHE A 204 -2.86 -19.70 12.63
CA PHE A 204 -3.01 -19.14 13.98
C PHE A 204 -2.20 -19.87 15.07
N HIS A 205 -1.64 -21.05 14.79
CA HIS A 205 -0.72 -21.75 15.71
C HIS A 205 0.77 -21.43 15.51
N LEU A 206 1.10 -20.61 14.51
CA LEU A 206 2.47 -20.20 14.17
C LEU A 206 2.84 -18.83 14.73
#